data_AF-A0A1G1HY41-F1
#
_entry.id   AF-A0A1G1HY41-F1
#
_cell.length_a   1.000
_cell.length_b   1.000
_cell.length_c   1.000
_cell.angle_alpha   90.00
_cell.angle_beta   90.00
_cell.angle_gamma   90.00
#
_symmetry.space_group_name_H-M   'P 1'
#
loop_
_entity.id
_entity.type
_entity.pdbx_description
1 polymer ?
#
loop_
_entity_poly.entity_id
_entity_poly.type
_entity_poly.pdbx_seq_one_letter_code
_entity_poly.pdbx_strand_id
1 'polypeptide(L)'
;MVSNPDTRFLTASARAGALLMGMTTDDVVRVVQDLRAVDFFKSMTSYRSSKVWHDVYKPAVRGWTVYLKVQIVEQMGVVISFKEV
;
A
#
# COMPACT_ATOMS: atom_id res chain seq x y z
N MET A 1 3.74 6.49 9.41
CA MET A 1 4.06 7.20 8.14
C MET A 1 2.82 7.37 7.25
N VAL A 2 2.10 6.29 6.90
CA VAL A 2 0.77 6.38 6.23
C VAL A 2 -0.35 6.85 7.18
N SER A 3 -0.12 6.79 8.48
CA SER A 3 -1.09 7.20 9.52
C SER A 3 -1.28 8.71 9.65
N ASN A 4 -0.33 9.53 9.18
CA ASN A 4 -0.49 10.98 9.18
C ASN A 4 -1.19 11.39 7.86
N PRO A 5 -2.42 11.96 7.93
CA PRO A 5 -3.16 12.38 6.74
C PRO A 5 -2.41 13.38 5.86
N ASP A 6 -1.60 14.26 6.46
CA ASP A 6 -0.89 15.33 5.75
C ASP A 6 0.28 14.81 4.90
N THR A 7 0.78 13.61 5.24
CA THR A 7 1.92 12.97 4.56
C THR A 7 1.53 11.65 3.87
N ARG A 8 0.24 11.31 3.88
CA ARG A 8 -0.32 10.12 3.25
C ARG A 8 -0.76 10.42 1.84
N PHE A 9 -0.24 9.66 0.89
CA PHE A 9 -0.70 9.72 -0.50
C PHE A 9 -1.20 8.36 -0.97
N LEU A 10 -2.41 8.33 -1.52
CA LEU A 10 -2.91 7.21 -2.30
C LEU A 10 -2.96 7.64 -3.77
N THR A 11 -2.53 6.78 -4.68
CA THR A 11 -2.77 7.02 -6.11
C THR A 11 -4.26 6.84 -6.43
N ALA A 12 -4.71 7.41 -7.56
CA ALA A 12 -6.08 7.23 -8.02
C ALA A 12 -6.43 5.74 -8.23
N SER A 13 -5.48 4.96 -8.77
CA SER A 13 -5.65 3.52 -8.96
C SER A 13 -5.73 2.74 -7.64
N ALA A 14 -4.94 3.11 -6.62
CA ALA A 14 -5.06 2.50 -5.29
C ALA A 14 -6.40 2.81 -4.63
N ARG A 15 -6.89 4.06 -4.73
CA ARG A 15 -8.24 4.42 -4.25
C ARG A 15 -9.34 3.64 -4.96
N ALA A 16 -9.26 3.53 -6.29
CA ALA A 16 -10.23 2.79 -7.08
C ALA A 16 -10.28 1.31 -6.70
N GLY A 17 -9.10 0.67 -6.54
CA GLY A 17 -9.02 -0.72 -6.13
C GLY A 17 -9.58 -0.97 -4.72
N ALA A 18 -9.29 -0.07 -3.76
CA ALA A 18 -9.89 -0.13 -2.43
C ALA A 18 -11.43 0.01 -2.49
N LEU A 19 -11.94 0.95 -3.29
CA LEU A 19 -13.38 1.16 -3.45
C LEU A 19 -14.09 -0.07 -4.03
N LEU A 20 -13.47 -0.74 -5.01
CA LEU A 20 -14.00 -1.99 -5.59
C LEU A 20 -14.11 -3.12 -4.56
N MET A 21 -13.27 -3.11 -3.53
CA MET A 21 -13.34 -4.04 -2.39
C MET A 21 -14.23 -3.53 -1.24
N GLY A 22 -14.99 -2.46 -1.45
CA GLY A 22 -15.84 -1.86 -0.42
C GLY A 22 -15.04 -1.27 0.75
N MET A 23 -13.82 -0.79 0.49
CA MET A 23 -12.94 -0.20 1.48
C MET A 23 -12.86 1.32 1.31
N THR A 24 -12.88 2.01 2.45
CA THR A 24 -12.63 3.44 2.52
C THR A 24 -11.13 3.73 2.52
N THR A 25 -10.75 5.00 2.43
CA THR A 25 -9.33 5.36 2.57
C THR A 25 -8.81 5.05 3.98
N ASP A 26 -9.64 5.17 5.01
CA ASP A 26 -9.22 4.84 6.38
C ASP A 26 -9.05 3.34 6.58
N ASP A 27 -9.84 2.51 5.89
CA ASP A 27 -9.62 1.06 5.86
C ASP A 27 -8.26 0.72 5.25
N VAL A 28 -7.86 1.39 4.15
CA VAL A 28 -6.52 1.20 3.57
C VAL A 28 -5.42 1.55 4.57
N VAL A 29 -5.61 2.60 5.38
CA VAL A 29 -4.63 2.97 6.41
C VAL A 29 -4.56 1.93 7.52
N ARG A 30 -5.70 1.41 7.97
CA ARG A 30 -5.71 0.30 8.94
C ARG A 30 -4.99 -0.91 8.39
N VAL A 31 -5.22 -1.29 7.13
CA VAL A 31 -4.48 -2.39 6.47
C VAL A 31 -2.97 -2.16 6.50
N VAL A 32 -2.51 -0.93 6.22
CA VAL A 32 -1.08 -0.61 6.27
C VAL A 32 -0.55 -0.66 7.72
N GLN A 33 -1.33 -0.24 8.71
CA GLN A 33 -0.97 -0.27 10.13
C GLN A 33 -0.89 -1.69 10.69
N ASP A 34 -1.72 -2.59 10.17
CA ASP A 34 -1.81 -3.98 10.60
C ASP A 34 -0.82 -4.91 9.88
N LEU A 35 0.01 -4.37 8.96
CA LEU A 35 1.03 -5.15 8.26
C LEU A 35 2.01 -5.79 9.24
N ARG A 36 2.27 -7.08 9.03
CA ARG A 36 3.27 -7.85 9.76
C ARG A 36 4.37 -8.32 8.82
N ALA A 37 5.48 -8.76 9.38
CA ALA A 37 6.60 -9.29 8.60
C ALA A 37 6.20 -10.46 7.68
N VAL A 38 5.23 -11.29 8.09
CA VAL A 38 4.70 -12.40 7.27
C VAL A 38 3.96 -11.94 6.01
N ASP A 39 3.44 -10.71 6.02
CA ASP A 39 2.73 -10.15 4.87
C ASP A 39 3.72 -9.60 3.82
N PHE A 40 5.02 -9.48 4.13
CA PHE A 40 6.02 -9.01 3.19
C PHE A 40 6.24 -10.02 2.06
N PHE A 41 6.15 -9.55 0.82
CA PHE A 41 6.36 -10.37 -0.36
C PHE A 41 7.74 -10.12 -0.99
N LYS A 42 8.05 -8.86 -1.30
CA LYS A 42 9.35 -8.46 -1.87
C LYS A 42 9.54 -6.96 -1.85
N SER A 43 10.80 -6.52 -1.93
CA SER A 43 11.16 -5.15 -2.29
C SER A 43 11.56 -5.10 -3.76
N MET A 44 11.19 -4.03 -4.45
CA MET A 44 11.56 -3.80 -5.84
C MET A 44 11.80 -2.32 -6.12
N THR A 45 12.71 -2.01 -7.03
CA THR A 45 12.93 -0.63 -7.44
C THR A 45 11.97 -0.21 -8.56
N SER A 46 11.80 1.10 -8.75
CA SER A 46 11.08 1.61 -9.93
C SER A 46 11.88 1.38 -11.21
N TYR A 47 11.19 1.10 -12.32
CA TYR A 47 11.83 1.05 -13.64
C TYR A 47 12.50 2.38 -14.02
N ARG A 48 11.92 3.50 -13.59
CA ARG A 48 12.43 4.85 -13.90
C ARG A 48 13.61 5.27 -13.01
N SER A 49 13.82 4.61 -11.88
CA SER A 49 14.93 4.94 -10.97
C SER A 49 15.18 3.79 -9.99
N SER A 50 16.38 3.21 -10.06
CA SER A 50 16.87 2.19 -9.13
C SER A 50 17.11 2.69 -7.71
N LYS A 51 17.06 4.01 -7.49
CA LYS A 51 17.17 4.62 -6.15
C LYS A 51 15.83 4.66 -5.42
N VAL A 52 14.72 4.44 -6.13
CA VAL A 52 13.37 4.48 -5.56
C VAL A 52 12.93 3.06 -5.26
N TRP A 53 12.72 2.75 -3.98
CA TRP A 53 12.28 1.45 -3.51
C TRP A 53 10.78 1.40 -3.25
N HIS A 54 10.21 0.25 -3.60
CA HIS A 54 8.84 -0.10 -3.32
C HIS A 54 8.80 -1.43 -2.60
N ASP A 55 8.14 -1.47 -1.45
CA ASP A 55 7.85 -2.71 -0.76
C ASP A 55 6.47 -3.22 -1.17
N VAL A 56 6.40 -4.51 -1.43
CA VAL A 56 5.19 -5.21 -1.80
C VAL A 56 4.80 -6.14 -0.66
N TYR A 57 3.56 -6.00 -0.22
CA TYR A 57 2.93 -6.86 0.78
C TYR A 57 1.73 -7.60 0.19
N LYS A 58 1.36 -8.69 0.82
CA LYS A 58 0.19 -9.53 0.52
C LYS A 58 -0.63 -9.86 1.78
N PRO A 59 -1.13 -8.86 2.53
CA PRO A 59 -1.97 -9.14 3.69
C PRO A 59 -3.30 -9.79 3.27
N ALA A 60 -3.83 -10.63 4.15
CA ALA A 60 -5.20 -11.10 4.09
C ALA A 60 -6.13 -10.06 4.74
N VAL A 61 -7.08 -9.51 3.99
CA VAL A 61 -7.99 -8.45 4.44
C VAL A 61 -9.42 -8.81 4.06
N ARG A 62 -10.30 -8.97 5.05
CA ARG A 62 -11.73 -9.33 4.84
C ARG A 62 -11.92 -10.54 3.90
N GLY A 63 -11.03 -11.54 3.97
CA GLY A 63 -11.06 -12.73 3.11
C GLY A 63 -10.34 -12.59 1.76
N TRP A 64 -9.85 -11.40 1.41
CA TRP A 64 -9.10 -11.14 0.18
C TRP A 64 -7.59 -11.17 0.43
N THR A 65 -6.81 -11.65 -0.54
CA THR A 65 -5.36 -11.41 -0.55
C THR A 65 -5.09 -10.13 -1.33
N VAL A 66 -4.51 -9.11 -0.69
CA VAL A 66 -4.35 -7.79 -1.30
C VAL A 66 -2.91 -7.57 -1.77
N TYR A 67 -2.68 -7.27 -3.04
CA TYR A 67 -1.40 -6.75 -3.53
C TYR A 67 -1.27 -5.28 -3.11
N LEU A 68 -0.47 -5.04 -2.06
CA LEU A 68 -0.22 -3.72 -1.54
C LEU A 68 1.20 -3.29 -1.90
N LYS A 69 1.33 -2.27 -2.77
CA LYS A 69 2.64 -1.68 -3.09
C LYS A 69 2.80 -0.33 -2.40
N VAL A 70 3.78 -0.24 -1.50
CA VAL A 70 4.09 0.97 -0.73
C VAL A 70 5.43 1.53 -1.19
N GLN A 71 5.52 2.85 -1.34
CA GLN A 71 6.78 3.58 -1.49
C GLN A 71 6.97 4.44 -0.26
N ILE A 72 8.17 4.40 0.30
CA ILE A 72 8.57 5.28 1.41
C ILE A 72 9.52 6.33 0.82
N VAL A 73 9.15 7.61 0.92
CA VAL A 73 9.98 8.73 0.46
C VAL A 73 10.06 9.75 1.57
N GLU A 74 11.26 10.02 2.11
CA GLU A 74 11.51 11.16 3.03
C GLU A 74 10.39 11.39 4.08
N GLN A 75 10.02 10.34 4.81
CA GLN A 75 8.97 10.36 5.86
C GLN A 75 7.51 10.45 5.35
N MET A 76 7.28 10.36 4.03
CA MET A 76 5.97 10.17 3.40
C MET A 76 5.77 8.70 3.02
N GLY A 77 4.58 8.17 3.34
CA GLY A 77 4.16 6.84 2.91
C GLY A 77 3.16 6.93 1.76
N VAL A 78 3.51 6.39 0.60
CA VAL A 78 2.66 6.40 -0.61
C VAL A 78 2.17 5.00 -0.92
N VAL A 79 0.84 4.80 -0.94
CA VAL A 79 0.22 3.56 -1.43
C VAL A 79 -0.04 3.70 -2.93
N ILE A 80 0.64 2.87 -3.72
CA ILE A 80 0.67 2.99 -5.18
C ILE A 80 -0.28 2.02 -5.86
N SER A 81 -0.51 0.86 -5.24
CA SER A 81 -1.42 -0.16 -5.74
C SER A 81 -2.07 -0.89 -4.58
N PHE A 82 -3.37 -1.12 -4.72
CA PHE A 82 -4.21 -1.86 -3.79
C PHE A 82 -5.20 -2.64 -4.64
N LYS A 83 -4.98 -3.95 -4.81
CA LYS A 83 -5.84 -4.80 -5.65
C LYS A 83 -5.90 -6.21 -5.11
N GLU A 84 -6.98 -6.92 -5.40
CA GLU A 84 -7.09 -8.35 -5.14
C GLU A 84 -6.09 -9.15 -5.99
N VAL A 85 -5.63 -10.29 -5.45
CA VAL A 85 -4.71 -11.25 -6.10
C VAL A 85 -5.31 -12.63 -6.12
#